data_AF-W9QHP3-F1
#
_entry.id   AF-W9QHP3-F1
#
_cell.length_a   1.000
_cell.length_b   1.000
_cell.length_c   1.000
_cell.angle_alpha   90.00
_cell.angle_beta   90.00
_cell.angle_gamma   90.00
#
_symmetry.space_group_name_H-M   'P 1'
#
loop_
_entity.id
_entity.type
_entity.pdbx_description
1 polymer ?
#
loop_
_entity_poly.entity_id
_entity_poly.type
_entity_poly.pdbx_seq_one_letter_code
_entity_poly.pdbx_strand_id
1 'polypeptide(L)'
;MPFPEGTQRYASKDAFIQYLGVLYPPRYRMTSVESASLNVEREKRRVVKVYFGEFIVVATGEISEGFIPKLRGLESFEGDFMHSSLYTNGEGFSGKEVLVVGSGNSGMEIAYDLSDWNANTSLCVR
;
A
#
# COMPACT_ATOMS: atom_id res chain seq x y z
N MET A 1 4.87 -21.65 -9.76
CA MET A 1 4.46 -21.66 -11.18
C MET A 1 5.13 -20.50 -11.88
N PRO A 2 5.43 -20.60 -13.19
CA PRO A 2 5.82 -19.45 -13.98
C PRO A 2 4.61 -18.54 -14.24
N PHE A 3 4.87 -17.27 -14.56
CA PHE A 3 3.84 -16.39 -15.15
C PHE A 3 3.34 -16.98 -16.48
N PRO A 4 2.09 -16.70 -16.88
CA PRO A 4 1.58 -17.10 -18.19
C PRO A 4 2.48 -16.64 -19.34
N GLU A 5 2.54 -17.43 -20.40
CA GLU A 5 3.29 -17.10 -21.61
C GLU A 5 2.76 -15.78 -22.21
N GLY A 6 3.68 -14.90 -22.62
CA GLY A 6 3.34 -13.55 -23.10
C GLY A 6 3.20 -12.48 -22.00
N THR A 7 3.34 -12.81 -20.72
CA THR A 7 3.42 -11.80 -19.65
C THR A 7 4.66 -10.93 -19.87
N GLN A 8 4.50 -9.61 -19.81
CA GLN A 8 5.62 -8.68 -19.90
C GLN A 8 6.64 -8.94 -18.79
N ARG A 9 7.92 -8.61 -19.05
CA ARG A 9 9.00 -8.79 -18.07
C ARG A 9 8.70 -8.14 -16.73
N TYR A 10 8.06 -6.98 -16.76
CA TYR A 10 7.50 -6.31 -15.58
C TYR A 10 5.98 -6.36 -15.70
N ALA A 11 5.35 -7.19 -14.88
CA ALA A 11 3.90 -7.33 -14.87
C ALA A 11 3.26 -6.06 -14.30
N SER A 12 2.17 -5.60 -14.92
CA SER A 12 1.34 -4.56 -14.32
C SER A 12 0.69 -5.06 -13.03
N LYS A 13 0.21 -4.13 -12.19
CA LYS A 13 -0.60 -4.44 -11.00
C LYS A 13 -1.73 -5.40 -11.33
N ASP A 14 -2.48 -5.15 -12.41
CA ASP A 14 -3.63 -5.96 -12.79
C ASP A 14 -3.22 -7.35 -13.28
N ALA A 15 -2.14 -7.46 -14.08
CA ALA A 15 -1.61 -8.74 -14.51
C ALA A 15 -1.14 -9.58 -13.31
N PHE A 16 -0.53 -8.95 -12.31
CA PHE A 16 -0.10 -9.62 -11.10
C PHE A 16 -1.28 -10.09 -10.24
N ILE A 17 -2.33 -9.27 -10.08
CA ILE A 17 -3.56 -9.65 -9.37
C ILE A 17 -4.25 -10.82 -10.07
N GLN A 18 -4.35 -10.80 -11.39
CA GLN A 18 -4.90 -11.92 -12.18
C GLN A 18 -4.10 -13.20 -11.98
N TYR A 19 -2.77 -13.10 -12.01
CA TYR A 19 -1.88 -14.24 -11.74
C TYR A 19 -2.11 -14.83 -10.34
N LEU A 20 -2.25 -13.99 -9.30
CA LEU A 20 -2.59 -14.44 -7.96
C LEU A 20 -3.96 -15.12 -7.91
N GLY A 21 -4.95 -14.61 -8.65
CA GLY A 21 -6.28 -15.24 -8.74
C GLY A 21 -6.26 -16.65 -9.33
N VAL A 22 -5.33 -16.93 -10.27
CA VAL A 22 -5.10 -18.27 -10.81
C VAL A 22 -4.45 -19.20 -9.77
N LEU A 23 -3.48 -18.69 -9.00
CA LEU A 23 -2.80 -19.47 -7.97
C LEU A 23 -3.69 -19.76 -6.75
N TYR A 24 -4.53 -18.79 -6.38
CA TYR A 24 -5.38 -18.82 -5.20
C TYR A 24 -6.84 -18.64 -5.63
N PRO A 25 -7.44 -19.63 -6.32
CA PRO A 25 -8.85 -19.57 -6.67
C PRO A 25 -9.68 -19.39 -5.39
N PRO A 26 -10.88 -18.77 -5.44
CA PRO A 26 -11.69 -18.38 -4.29
C PRO A 26 -12.33 -19.57 -3.54
N ARG A 27 -11.52 -20.56 -3.17
CA ARG A 27 -11.85 -21.74 -2.36
C ARG A 27 -11.70 -21.46 -0.87
N TYR A 28 -10.98 -20.40 -0.50
CA TYR A 28 -10.75 -20.00 0.88
C TYR A 28 -11.61 -18.79 1.23
N ARG A 29 -12.39 -18.88 2.31
CA ARG A 29 -13.10 -17.70 2.85
C ARG A 29 -12.05 -16.75 3.41
N MET A 30 -11.91 -15.58 2.80
CA MET A 30 -11.18 -14.48 3.41
C MET A 30 -11.99 -13.95 4.60
N THR A 31 -11.39 -13.98 5.78
CA THR A 31 -11.96 -13.41 7.00
C THR A 31 -10.95 -12.45 7.60
N SER A 32 -11.39 -11.28 8.05
CA SER A 32 -10.54 -10.42 8.87
C SER A 32 -10.22 -11.12 10.20
N VAL A 33 -8.98 -10.99 10.64
CA VAL A 33 -8.51 -11.48 11.94
C VAL A 33 -8.21 -10.25 12.79
N GLU A 34 -8.93 -10.08 13.90
CA GLU A 34 -8.73 -8.92 14.80
C GLU A 34 -7.59 -9.13 15.79
N SER A 35 -7.35 -10.38 16.21
CA SER A 35 -6.29 -10.73 17.15
C SER A 35 -5.89 -12.19 17.03
N ALA A 36 -4.65 -12.48 17.41
CA ALA A 36 -4.12 -13.83 17.56
C ALA A 36 -3.19 -13.84 18.77
N SER A 37 -3.32 -14.87 19.62
CA SER A 37 -2.62 -14.97 20.89
C SER A 37 -2.17 -16.40 21.15
N LEU A 38 -1.01 -16.56 21.79
CA LEU A 38 -0.48 -17.86 22.21
C LEU A 38 -0.96 -18.19 23.63
N ASN A 39 -1.17 -19.48 23.92
CA ASN A 39 -1.49 -19.99 25.27
C ASN A 39 -2.71 -19.34 25.92
N VAL A 40 -3.78 -19.10 25.14
CA VAL A 40 -5.00 -18.47 25.63
C VAL A 40 -5.87 -19.50 26.36
N GLU A 41 -6.13 -19.28 27.64
CA GLU A 41 -7.27 -19.93 28.32
C GLU A 41 -8.57 -19.43 27.70
N ARG A 42 -9.61 -20.27 27.60
CA ARG A 42 -10.86 -19.96 26.90
C ARG A 42 -11.55 -18.70 27.47
N GLU A 43 -11.19 -17.52 26.98
CA GLU A 43 -11.84 -16.26 27.31
C GLU A 43 -13.10 -16.07 26.44
N LYS A 44 -14.24 -15.83 27.09
CA LYS A 44 -15.46 -15.43 26.41
C LYS A 44 -15.41 -13.92 26.12
N ARG A 45 -14.83 -13.55 24.99
CA ARG A 45 -15.02 -12.21 24.41
C ARG A 45 -16.20 -12.24 23.43
N ARG A 46 -16.81 -11.08 23.12
CA ARG A 46 -17.74 -10.95 21.99
C ARG A 46 -16.94 -11.07 20.70
N VAL A 47 -16.66 -12.30 20.30
CA VAL A 47 -15.97 -12.63 19.04
C VAL A 47 -16.98 -13.29 18.11
N VAL A 48 -16.97 -12.90 16.83
CA VAL A 48 -17.85 -13.50 15.82
C VAL A 48 -17.51 -14.98 15.61
N LYS A 49 -16.21 -15.33 15.65
CA LYS A 49 -15.71 -16.69 15.52
C LYS A 49 -14.28 -16.81 16.06
N VAL A 50 -13.97 -17.94 16.70
CA VAL A 50 -12.62 -18.26 17.21
C VAL A 50 -12.11 -19.53 16.52
N TYR A 51 -10.84 -19.54 16.15
CA TYR A 51 -10.13 -20.69 15.58
C TYR A 51 -8.99 -21.10 16.51
N PHE A 52 -8.72 -22.40 16.59
CA PHE A 52 -7.62 -22.96 17.36
C PHE A 52 -6.67 -23.69 16.41
N GLY A 53 -5.36 -23.54 16.62
CA GLY A 53 -4.32 -24.19 15.86
C GLY A 53 -3.02 -24.23 16.66
N GLU A 54 -2.13 -25.17 16.30
CA GLU A 54 -0.83 -25.33 16.96
C GLU A 54 0.16 -24.21 16.57
N PHE A 55 -0.04 -23.61 15.39
CA PHE A 55 0.85 -22.61 14.81
C PHE A 55 0.07 -21.39 14.34
N ILE A 56 0.71 -20.23 14.45
CA ILE A 56 0.23 -18.95 13.90
C ILE A 56 1.26 -18.50 12.86
N VAL A 57 0.80 -18.25 11.64
CA VAL A 57 1.61 -17.65 10.58
C VAL A 57 1.14 -16.21 10.38
N VAL A 58 2.02 -15.24 10.65
CA VAL A 58 1.73 -13.83 10.44
C VAL A 58 2.20 -13.42 9.04
N ALA A 59 1.24 -13.21 8.14
CA ALA A 59 1.47 -12.79 6.75
C ALA A 59 0.64 -11.55 6.39
N THR A 60 0.54 -10.60 7.33
CA THR A 60 -0.29 -9.38 7.21
C THR A 60 0.32 -8.30 6.33
N GLY A 61 1.59 -8.45 5.94
CA GLY A 61 2.35 -7.39 5.28
C GLY A 61 2.86 -6.34 6.28
N GLU A 62 3.84 -5.56 5.84
CA GLU A 62 4.53 -4.54 6.65
C GLU A 62 4.25 -3.10 6.15
N ILE A 63 3.92 -2.94 4.86
CA ILE A 63 3.89 -1.65 4.16
C ILE A 63 2.44 -1.19 3.92
N SER A 64 1.63 -1.13 4.98
CA SER A 64 0.20 -0.75 4.87
C SER A 64 -0.13 0.61 5.48
N GLU A 65 0.64 1.07 6.46
CA GLU A 65 0.38 2.34 7.15
C GLU A 65 1.33 3.44 6.69
N GLY A 66 0.77 4.56 6.27
CA GLY A 66 1.54 5.74 5.91
C GLY A 66 2.09 6.45 7.13
N PHE A 67 3.33 6.91 7.05
CA PHE A 67 3.97 7.67 8.12
C PHE A 67 4.36 9.05 7.63
N ILE A 68 3.72 10.08 8.18
CA ILE A 68 4.09 11.49 7.96
C ILE A 68 4.85 11.95 9.22
N PRO A 69 6.16 12.21 9.13
CA PRO A 69 6.91 12.72 10.28
C PRO A 69 6.41 14.11 10.67
N LYS A 70 6.60 14.49 11.94
CA LYS A 70 6.36 15.88 12.36
C LYS A 70 7.39 16.79 11.70
N LEU A 71 6.92 17.59 10.74
CA LEU A 71 7.72 18.58 10.04
C LEU A 71 7.37 19.96 10.57
N ARG A 72 8.38 20.72 10.98
CA ARG A 72 8.17 22.09 11.48
C ARG A 72 7.51 22.95 10.39
N GLY A 73 6.39 23.57 10.70
CA GLY A 73 5.67 24.45 9.77
C GLY A 73 4.70 23.73 8.83
N LEU A 74 4.58 22.40 8.91
CA LEU A 74 3.58 21.66 8.12
C LEU A 74 2.16 21.98 8.58
N GLU A 75 1.97 22.22 9.88
CA GLU A 75 0.69 22.63 10.48
C GLU A 75 0.19 23.99 10.00
N SER A 76 1.10 24.86 9.54
CA SER A 76 0.80 26.19 9.01
C SER A 76 0.84 26.24 7.48
N PHE A 77 1.09 25.11 6.82
CA PHE A 77 1.13 25.05 5.37
C PHE A 77 -0.29 25.16 4.82
N GLU A 78 -0.54 26.18 3.99
CA GLU A 78 -1.87 26.46 3.43
C GLU A 78 -2.22 25.56 2.23
N GLY A 79 -1.23 24.85 1.67
CA GLY A 79 -1.43 23.91 0.57
C GLY A 79 -1.82 22.51 1.04
N ASP A 80 -2.28 21.70 0.09
CA ASP A 80 -2.60 20.30 0.35
C ASP A 80 -1.32 19.47 0.52
N PHE A 81 -1.35 18.49 1.42
CA PHE A 81 -0.29 17.49 1.57
C PHE A 81 -0.89 16.11 1.84
N MET A 82 -0.19 15.06 1.42
CA MET A 82 -0.60 13.67 1.65
C MET A 82 0.61 12.73 1.70
N HIS A 83 0.44 11.56 2.33
CA HIS A 83 1.39 10.46 2.22
C HIS A 83 1.20 9.73 0.87
N SER A 84 2.25 9.10 0.34
CA SER A 84 2.20 8.35 -0.93
C SER A 84 1.13 7.25 -0.98
N SER A 85 0.76 6.70 0.18
CA SER A 85 -0.31 5.70 0.29
C SER A 85 -1.71 6.21 -0.09
N LEU A 86 -1.90 7.53 -0.14
CA LEU A 86 -3.15 8.17 -0.55
C LEU A 86 -3.10 8.65 -2.01
N TYR A 87 -1.94 8.63 -2.65
CA TYR A 87 -1.77 9.04 -4.03
C TYR A 87 -2.33 7.98 -4.98
N THR A 88 -3.09 8.42 -5.98
CA THR A 88 -3.65 7.55 -7.01
C THR A 88 -3.04 7.80 -8.39
N ASN A 89 -3.00 9.05 -8.83
CA ASN A 89 -2.43 9.51 -10.11
C ASN A 89 -2.26 11.04 -10.11
N GLY A 90 -1.62 11.56 -11.16
CA GLY A 90 -1.33 12.98 -11.34
C GLY A 90 -2.46 13.84 -11.93
N GLU A 91 -3.61 13.28 -12.29
CA GLU A 91 -4.68 13.98 -13.04
C GLU A 91 -5.12 15.31 -12.39
N GLY A 92 -5.18 15.34 -11.05
CA GLY A 92 -5.58 16.53 -10.27
C GLY A 92 -4.48 17.57 -10.02
N PHE A 93 -3.29 17.39 -10.60
CA PHE A 93 -2.09 18.20 -10.31
C PHE A 93 -1.59 19.00 -11.51
N SER A 94 -2.25 18.92 -12.66
CA SER A 94 -1.86 19.68 -13.85
C SER A 94 -1.71 21.18 -13.56
N GLY A 95 -0.55 21.74 -13.89
CA GLY A 95 -0.19 23.14 -13.67
C GLY A 95 0.07 23.53 -12.21
N LYS A 96 0.01 22.60 -11.25
CA LYS A 96 0.33 22.87 -9.84
C LYS A 96 1.82 22.74 -9.56
N GLU A 97 2.29 23.47 -8.56
CA GLU A 97 3.62 23.29 -7.96
C GLU A 97 3.54 22.14 -6.95
N VAL A 98 4.29 21.06 -7.18
CA VAL A 98 4.25 19.86 -6.34
C VAL A 98 5.64 19.46 -5.89
N LEU A 99 5.83 19.38 -4.57
CA LEU A 99 7.05 18.87 -3.94
C LEU A 99 6.84 17.42 -3.49
N VAL A 100 7.57 16.49 -4.09
CA VAL A 100 7.64 15.10 -3.63
C VAL A 100 8.78 14.96 -2.62
N VAL A 101 8.46 14.51 -1.41
CA VAL A 101 9.44 14.35 -0.33
C VAL A 101 9.84 12.88 -0.20
N GLY A 102 11.12 12.58 -0.47
CA GLY A 102 11.69 11.24 -0.44
C GLY A 102 11.89 10.63 -1.84
N SER A 103 13.03 9.95 -2.03
CA SER A 103 13.50 9.40 -3.31
C SER A 103 13.51 7.86 -3.37
N GLY A 104 12.69 7.21 -2.55
CA GLY A 104 12.41 5.78 -2.71
C GLY A 104 11.63 5.50 -3.99
N ASN A 105 11.42 4.22 -4.32
CA ASN A 105 10.71 3.80 -5.55
C ASN A 105 9.38 4.54 -5.74
N SER A 106 8.54 4.61 -4.69
CA SER A 106 7.27 5.34 -4.76
C SER A 106 7.46 6.83 -5.03
N GLY A 107 8.44 7.49 -4.38
CA GLY A 107 8.69 8.92 -4.60
C GLY A 107 9.14 9.22 -6.03
N MET A 108 10.00 8.36 -6.58
CA MET A 108 10.46 8.48 -7.97
C MET A 108 9.33 8.24 -8.98
N GLU A 109 8.53 7.20 -8.79
CA GLU A 109 7.40 6.89 -9.66
C GLU A 109 6.31 7.97 -9.60
N ILE A 110 5.99 8.49 -8.40
CA ILE A 110 5.04 9.59 -8.23
C ILE A 110 5.55 10.87 -8.89
N ALA A 111 6.82 11.22 -8.72
CA ALA A 111 7.39 12.40 -9.35
C ALA A 111 7.35 12.30 -10.89
N TYR A 112 7.59 11.10 -11.43
CA TYR A 112 7.45 10.83 -12.86
C TYR A 112 6.00 10.97 -13.33
N ASP A 113 5.03 10.35 -12.64
CA ASP A 113 3.61 10.42 -13.00
C ASP A 113 3.09 11.87 -12.95
N LEU A 114 3.43 12.62 -11.90
CA LEU A 114 3.10 14.05 -11.80
C LEU A 114 3.65 14.87 -12.98
N SER A 115 4.89 14.59 -13.39
CA SER A 115 5.50 15.26 -14.55
C SER A 115 4.77 14.90 -15.85
N ASP A 116 4.33 13.65 -16.03
CA ASP A 116 3.57 13.21 -17.22
C ASP A 116 2.20 13.91 -17.28
N TRP A 117 1.61 14.21 -16.12
CA TRP A 117 0.38 15.00 -15.97
C TRP A 117 0.56 16.52 -15.99
N ASN A 118 1.74 17.02 -16.38
CA ASN A 118 2.06 18.45 -16.50
C ASN A 118 2.03 19.22 -15.16
N ALA A 119 2.32 18.56 -14.03
CA ALA A 119 2.59 19.27 -12.78
C ALA A 119 4.04 19.81 -12.77
N ASN A 120 4.26 20.99 -12.20
CA ASN A 120 5.62 21.49 -11.95
C ASN A 120 6.20 20.77 -10.72
N THR A 121 6.95 19.70 -10.98
CA THR A 121 7.33 18.72 -9.97
C THR A 121 8.78 18.92 -9.51
N SER A 122 8.97 19.02 -8.19
CA SER A 122 10.28 19.02 -7.53
C SER A 122 10.44 17.82 -6.60
N LEU A 123 11.67 17.29 -6.48
CA LEU A 123 11.98 16.17 -5.60
C LEU A 123 12.91 16.62 -4.48
N CYS A 124 12.52 16.39 -3.23
CA CYS A 124 13.38 16.58 -2.07
C CYS A 124 14.10 15.27 -1.74
N VAL A 125 15.43 15.30 -1.92
CA VAL A 125 16.35 14.18 -1.69
C VAL A 125 17.20 14.48 -0.46
N ARG A 126 17.45 13.49 0.39
CA ARG A 126 18.31 13.61 1.57
C ARG A 126 19.67 12.96 1.34
#